data_AF-A0A956BZI6-F1
#
_entry.id   AF-A0A956BZI6-F1
#
_cell.length_a   1.000
_cell.length_b   1.000
_cell.length_c   1.000
_cell.angle_alpha   90.00
_cell.angle_beta   90.00
_cell.angle_gamma   90.00
#
_symmetry.space_group_name_H-M   'P 1'
#
loop_
_entity.id
_entity.type
_entity.pdbx_description
1 polymer ?
#
loop_
_entity_poly.entity_id
_entity_poly.type
_entity_poly.pdbx_seq_one_letter_code
_entity_poly.pdbx_strand_id
1 'polypeptide(L)'
;MARLLFRSAVALGVLGLWLIPGRAPATVEEQRARLPPPAHCEDPVTGVWKAHKYDPRYRDWYIFTLTIRRVPGEKSATDLEGTINSHFWNGDNKQSEPPPCGIGVRHVSVHMEGQGRITDDGEVQFWGTSWRPENAFCGPPIRRGEYNLDHFSGRIDPKIQEFQSVNNDGGRSVNDPMVFRRVACDQPPPAPHVNPVAPPFEPPQVGGCGCRAH
;
A
#
# COMPACT_ATOMS: atom_id res chain seq x y z
N MET A 1 48.30 52.60 -42.95
CA MET A 1 48.69 51.47 -42.08
C MET A 1 47.74 51.44 -40.89
N ALA A 2 46.77 50.52 -40.88
CA ALA A 2 45.95 50.21 -39.70
C ALA A 2 45.56 48.74 -39.79
N ARG A 3 46.16 47.91 -38.93
CA ARG A 3 45.71 46.54 -38.64
C ARG A 3 44.88 46.61 -37.36
N LEU A 4 43.83 45.80 -37.28
CA LEU A 4 43.38 44.96 -36.15
C LEU A 4 41.84 44.80 -36.23
N LEU A 5 41.38 43.59 -36.60
CA LEU A 5 40.66 42.64 -35.73
C LEU A 5 39.14 42.70 -35.89
N PHE A 6 38.59 41.76 -36.66
CA PHE A 6 37.27 41.22 -36.39
C PHE A 6 37.38 39.69 -36.42
N ARG A 7 37.60 39.11 -35.25
CA ARG A 7 37.43 37.67 -35.01
C ARG A 7 36.37 37.49 -33.93
N SER A 8 35.44 36.60 -34.23
CA SER A 8 34.68 35.77 -33.28
C SER A 8 33.58 36.46 -32.47
N ALA A 9 32.33 36.30 -32.93
CA ALA A 9 31.15 36.39 -32.07
C ALA A 9 29.97 35.60 -32.65
N VAL A 10 30.07 34.26 -32.73
CA VAL A 10 28.88 33.39 -32.85
C VAL A 10 29.15 32.08 -32.12
N ALA A 11 29.02 32.07 -30.80
CA ALA A 11 29.00 30.83 -30.00
C ALA A 11 28.41 31.08 -28.61
N LEU A 12 27.16 31.51 -28.51
CA LEU A 12 26.43 31.61 -27.23
C LEU A 12 24.93 31.55 -27.54
N GLY A 13 24.34 30.36 -27.51
CA GLY A 13 22.90 30.25 -27.76
C GLY A 13 22.24 28.87 -27.78
N VAL A 14 22.85 27.80 -27.26
CA VAL A 14 22.20 26.45 -27.26
C VAL A 14 22.27 25.70 -25.91
N LEU A 15 22.92 26.24 -24.88
CA LEU A 15 23.14 25.52 -23.60
C LEU A 15 22.07 25.76 -22.50
N GLY A 16 20.86 26.18 -22.87
CA GLY A 16 19.83 26.62 -21.91
C GLY A 16 18.58 25.75 -21.76
N LEU A 17 18.48 24.60 -22.43
CA LEU A 17 17.18 23.89 -22.60
C LEU A 17 17.03 22.54 -21.88
N TRP A 18 17.94 22.15 -20.97
CA TRP A 18 17.94 20.79 -20.39
C TRP A 18 17.78 20.68 -18.87
N LEU A 19 17.36 21.74 -18.18
CA LEU A 19 17.09 21.70 -16.73
C LEU A 19 15.66 22.08 -16.39
N ILE A 20 14.69 21.61 -17.17
CA ILE A 20 13.31 21.52 -16.66
C ILE A 20 13.28 20.26 -15.80
N PRO A 21 13.20 20.34 -14.45
CA PRO A 21 12.95 19.17 -13.63
C PRO A 21 11.60 18.58 -14.06
N GLY A 22 11.65 17.54 -14.89
CA GLY A 22 10.47 16.79 -15.27
C GLY A 22 9.83 16.27 -13.99
N ARG A 23 8.50 16.38 -13.90
CA ARG A 23 7.67 15.64 -12.93
C ARG A 23 7.73 14.15 -13.27
N ALA A 24 8.90 13.55 -13.15
CA ALA A 24 9.06 12.12 -13.30
C ALA A 24 8.24 11.45 -12.18
N PRO A 25 7.60 10.31 -12.45
CA PRO A 25 7.03 9.49 -11.40
C PRO A 25 8.10 9.21 -10.33
N ALA A 26 7.70 9.13 -9.05
CA ALA A 26 8.62 8.92 -7.94
C ALA A 26 9.58 7.77 -8.27
N THR A 27 10.89 8.09 -8.29
CA THR A 27 11.92 7.12 -8.67
C THR A 27 11.92 5.91 -7.73
N VAL A 28 12.46 4.78 -8.17
CA VAL A 28 12.58 3.57 -7.35
C VAL A 28 13.34 3.89 -6.06
N GLU A 29 14.43 4.66 -6.16
CA GLU A 29 15.26 5.10 -5.05
C GLU A 29 14.49 5.97 -4.06
N GLU A 30 13.66 6.88 -4.57
CA GLU A 30 12.83 7.75 -3.76
C GLU A 30 11.74 6.98 -3.01
N GLN A 31 11.09 6.00 -3.64
CA GLN A 31 10.14 5.11 -2.94
C GLN A 31 10.88 4.28 -1.88
N ARG A 32 12.01 3.69 -2.25
CA ARG A 32 12.85 2.85 -1.39
C ARG A 32 13.31 3.56 -0.11
N ALA A 33 13.66 4.84 -0.21
CA ALA A 33 14.16 5.64 0.92
C ALA A 33 13.11 5.88 2.01
N ARG A 34 11.80 5.75 1.68
CA ARG A 34 10.69 5.94 2.63
C ARG A 34 10.26 4.66 3.34
N LEU A 35 10.80 3.52 2.93
CA LEU A 35 10.40 2.22 3.46
C LEU A 35 11.23 1.87 4.70
N PRO A 36 10.62 1.21 5.69
CA PRO A 36 11.33 0.77 6.89
C PRO A 36 12.43 -0.25 6.55
N PRO A 37 13.26 -0.67 7.51
CA PRO A 37 14.24 -1.74 7.29
C PRO A 37 13.61 -3.05 6.80
N PRO A 38 14.31 -3.83 5.97
CA PRO A 38 13.79 -5.10 5.46
C PRO A 38 13.78 -6.20 6.53
N ALA A 39 12.71 -6.98 6.57
CA ALA A 39 12.65 -8.24 7.30
C ALA A 39 13.15 -9.40 6.42
N HIS A 40 13.92 -10.31 7.01
CA HIS A 40 14.41 -11.51 6.33
C HIS A 40 13.62 -12.72 6.79
N CYS A 41 13.03 -13.44 5.85
CA CYS A 41 12.14 -14.57 6.10
C CYS A 41 12.58 -15.76 5.26
N GLU A 42 12.24 -16.97 5.71
CA GLU A 42 12.61 -18.21 5.02
C GLU A 42 11.93 -18.33 3.65
N ASP A 43 10.62 -18.06 3.57
CA ASP A 43 9.92 -18.02 2.30
C ASP A 43 10.27 -16.72 1.54
N PRO A 44 10.68 -16.81 0.26
CA PRO A 44 11.08 -15.63 -0.52
C PRO A 44 9.91 -14.75 -0.97
N VAL A 45 8.66 -15.19 -0.81
CA VAL A 45 7.45 -14.46 -1.22
C VAL A 45 6.54 -14.09 -0.05
N THR A 46 6.29 -14.99 0.91
CA THR A 46 5.33 -14.69 1.99
C THR A 46 5.81 -13.59 2.93
N GLY A 47 4.85 -12.92 3.57
CA GLY A 47 5.13 -11.87 4.54
C GLY A 47 4.31 -10.62 4.31
N VAL A 48 4.67 -9.58 5.05
CA VAL A 48 4.04 -8.27 4.99
C VAL A 48 4.92 -7.36 4.14
N TRP A 49 4.37 -6.83 3.06
CA TRP A 49 5.06 -5.99 2.09
C TRP A 49 4.46 -4.60 2.10
N LYS A 50 5.28 -3.57 2.30
CA LYS A 50 4.84 -2.18 2.36
C LYS A 50 5.40 -1.36 1.22
N ALA A 51 4.56 -0.59 0.55
CA ALA A 51 4.96 0.47 -0.37
C ALA A 51 4.51 1.83 0.18
N HIS A 52 5.21 2.90 -0.18
CA HIS A 52 4.88 4.27 0.19
C HIS A 52 5.26 5.23 -0.94
N LYS A 53 4.25 5.83 -1.58
CA LYS A 53 4.44 6.59 -2.81
C LYS A 53 3.56 7.84 -2.84
N TYR A 54 4.09 8.88 -3.46
CA TYR A 54 3.34 10.06 -3.87
C TYR A 54 2.95 9.97 -5.35
N ASP A 55 1.67 10.23 -5.67
CA ASP A 55 1.21 10.41 -7.05
C ASP A 55 1.06 11.91 -7.36
N PRO A 56 1.98 12.49 -8.17
CA PRO A 56 1.94 13.90 -8.50
C PRO A 56 0.76 14.28 -9.42
N ARG A 57 0.12 13.31 -10.11
CA ARG A 57 -1.00 13.57 -11.03
C ARG A 57 -2.26 13.96 -10.28
N TYR A 58 -2.48 13.33 -9.13
CA TYR A 58 -3.68 13.51 -8.32
C TYR A 58 -3.42 14.15 -6.96
N ARG A 59 -2.14 14.37 -6.62
CA ARG A 59 -1.69 15.00 -5.38
C ARG A 59 -2.17 14.24 -4.16
N ASP A 60 -1.95 12.93 -4.19
CA ASP A 60 -2.22 12.04 -3.07
C ASP A 60 -1.06 11.10 -2.79
N TRP A 61 -1.01 10.68 -1.55
CA TRP A 61 -0.08 9.70 -1.03
C TRP A 61 -0.79 8.38 -0.84
N TYR A 62 -0.07 7.31 -1.13
CA TYR A 62 -0.52 5.94 -0.90
C TYR A 62 0.50 5.19 -0.08
N ILE A 63 0.01 4.51 0.95
CA ILE A 63 0.67 3.39 1.59
C ILE A 63 -0.12 2.14 1.21
N PHE A 64 0.55 1.19 0.56
CA PHE A 64 -0.02 -0.14 0.34
C PHE A 64 0.65 -1.13 1.27
N THR A 65 -0.14 -1.98 1.92
CA THR A 65 0.34 -3.10 2.72
C THR A 65 -0.25 -4.39 2.17
N LEU A 66 0.60 -5.25 1.62
CA LEU A 66 0.22 -6.59 1.19
C LEU A 66 0.55 -7.56 2.32
N THR A 67 -0.40 -8.38 2.72
CA THR A 67 -0.12 -9.58 3.52
C THR A 67 -0.23 -10.76 2.58
N ILE A 68 0.87 -11.44 2.30
CA ILE A 68 0.95 -12.53 1.32
C ILE A 68 1.27 -13.83 2.04
N ARG A 69 0.46 -14.86 1.77
CA ARG A 69 0.61 -16.21 2.32
C ARG A 69 0.52 -17.25 1.22
N ARG A 70 1.06 -18.42 1.48
CA ARG A 70 0.91 -19.61 0.62
C ARG A 70 -0.47 -20.20 0.86
N VAL A 71 -1.18 -20.58 -0.19
CA VAL A 71 -2.41 -21.37 -0.03
C VAL A 71 -2.02 -22.76 0.50
N PRO A 72 -2.64 -23.28 1.58
CA PRO A 72 -2.33 -24.60 2.09
C PRO A 72 -2.58 -25.73 1.08
N GLY A 73 -1.79 -26.80 1.14
CA GLY A 73 -1.97 -28.02 0.34
C GLY A 73 -1.08 -28.11 -0.91
N GLU A 74 -1.45 -28.98 -1.85
CA GLU A 74 -0.64 -29.31 -3.04
C GLU A 74 -0.33 -28.11 -3.94
N LYS A 75 -1.15 -27.06 -3.89
CA LYS A 75 -0.94 -25.82 -4.66
C LYS A 75 -0.07 -24.77 -3.96
N SER A 76 0.44 -25.07 -2.77
CA SER A 76 1.22 -24.12 -1.96
C SER A 76 2.44 -23.56 -2.69
N ALA A 77 3.05 -24.29 -3.61
CA ALA A 77 4.25 -23.84 -4.30
C ALA A 77 4.04 -22.56 -5.16
N THR A 78 2.84 -22.33 -5.69
CA THR A 78 2.59 -21.24 -6.63
C THR A 78 1.37 -20.39 -6.28
N ASP A 79 0.36 -20.94 -5.61
CA ASP A 79 -0.84 -20.18 -5.25
C ASP A 79 -0.64 -19.38 -3.96
N LEU A 80 -1.10 -18.13 -4.00
CA LEU A 80 -0.99 -17.17 -2.90
C LEU A 80 -2.37 -16.66 -2.49
N GLU A 81 -2.50 -16.32 -1.22
CA GLU A 81 -3.68 -15.65 -0.65
C GLU A 81 -3.27 -14.55 0.33
N GLY A 82 -4.22 -13.72 0.72
CA GLY A 82 -4.04 -12.79 1.82
C GLY A 82 -4.85 -11.53 1.63
N THR A 83 -4.24 -10.37 1.84
CA THR A 83 -4.96 -9.09 1.85
C THR A 83 -4.13 -7.96 1.26
N ILE A 84 -4.84 -6.93 0.77
CA ILE A 84 -4.25 -5.65 0.37
C ILE A 84 -4.93 -4.55 1.17
N ASN A 85 -4.16 -3.79 1.93
CA ASN A 85 -4.65 -2.57 2.57
C ASN A 85 -4.09 -1.37 1.81
N SER A 86 -4.98 -0.48 1.36
CA SER A 86 -4.64 0.78 0.71
C SER A 86 -5.01 1.92 1.63
N HIS A 87 -4.01 2.67 2.09
CA HIS A 87 -4.15 3.80 2.98
C HIS A 87 -3.69 5.06 2.28
N PHE A 88 -4.58 6.03 2.08
CA PHE A 88 -4.25 7.18 1.25
C PHE A 88 -4.87 8.48 1.74
N TRP A 89 -4.21 9.57 1.39
CA TRP A 89 -4.64 10.93 1.69
C TRP A 89 -4.21 11.91 0.60
N ASN A 90 -4.94 13.01 0.45
CA ASN A 90 -4.49 14.10 -0.42
C ASN A 90 -3.47 14.99 0.30
N GLY A 91 -2.46 15.45 -0.44
CA GLY A 91 -1.36 16.26 0.09
C GLY A 91 -0.35 16.68 -0.99
N ASP A 92 0.57 17.56 -0.62
CA ASP A 92 1.73 17.84 -1.48
C ASP A 92 2.86 16.81 -1.27
N ASN A 93 3.89 16.87 -2.11
CA ASN A 93 5.01 15.91 -2.10
C ASN A 93 5.94 16.01 -0.88
N LYS A 94 5.70 16.94 0.05
CA LYS A 94 6.42 17.06 1.32
C LYS A 94 5.63 16.51 2.50
N GLN A 95 4.35 16.18 2.30
CA GLN A 95 3.44 15.67 3.33
C GLN A 95 3.33 14.14 3.28
N SER A 96 4.44 13.45 3.50
CA SER A 96 4.50 11.97 3.50
C SER A 96 3.78 11.31 4.68
N GLU A 97 3.14 12.09 5.54
CA GLU A 97 2.23 11.61 6.56
C GLU A 97 0.89 12.34 6.41
N PRO A 98 -0.24 11.72 6.80
CA PRO A 98 -1.54 12.37 6.71
C PRO A 98 -1.55 13.71 7.47
N PRO A 99 -2.00 14.81 6.83
CA PRO A 99 -2.13 16.08 7.53
C PRO A 99 -3.28 16.01 8.55
N PRO A 100 -3.32 16.93 9.54
CA PRO A 100 -4.49 17.07 10.41
C PRO A 100 -5.78 17.26 9.60
N CYS A 101 -6.91 16.73 10.10
CA CYS A 101 -8.19 16.90 9.43
C CYS A 101 -8.52 18.39 9.27
N GLY A 102 -8.95 18.77 8.06
CA GLY A 102 -9.37 20.11 7.71
C GLY A 102 -10.29 20.09 6.50
N ILE A 103 -10.82 21.26 6.13
CA ILE A 103 -11.68 21.38 4.95
C ILE A 103 -10.90 20.91 3.71
N GLY A 104 -11.49 19.97 2.96
CA GLY A 104 -10.89 19.44 1.74
C GLY A 104 -9.83 18.36 1.94
N VAL A 105 -9.51 17.98 3.19
CA VAL A 105 -8.64 16.82 3.46
C VAL A 105 -9.46 15.54 3.32
N ARG A 106 -8.96 14.62 2.51
CA ARG A 106 -9.42 13.24 2.39
C ARG A 106 -8.33 12.34 2.94
N HIS A 107 -8.70 11.47 3.88
CA HIS A 107 -7.79 10.51 4.49
C HIS A 107 -8.58 9.25 4.83
N VAL A 108 -8.28 8.15 4.14
CA VAL A 108 -9.11 6.93 4.17
C VAL A 108 -8.25 5.68 4.02
N SER A 109 -8.75 4.54 4.52
CA SER A 109 -8.21 3.21 4.22
C SER A 109 -9.24 2.28 3.59
N VAL A 110 -8.77 1.41 2.70
CA VAL A 110 -9.53 0.38 2.00
C VAL A 110 -8.89 -0.96 2.27
N HIS A 111 -9.71 -1.93 2.62
CA HIS A 111 -9.30 -3.32 2.73
C HIS A 111 -9.76 -4.10 1.50
N MET A 112 -8.88 -4.93 0.97
CA MET A 112 -9.18 -5.91 -0.07
C MET A 112 -8.81 -7.32 0.35
N GLU A 113 -9.67 -8.28 0.00
CA GLU A 113 -9.29 -9.69 0.00
C GLU A 113 -8.37 -9.95 -1.20
N GLY A 114 -7.24 -10.60 -0.96
CA GLY A 114 -6.16 -10.78 -1.93
C GLY A 114 -5.99 -12.22 -2.38
N GLN A 115 -5.73 -12.41 -3.67
CA GLN A 115 -5.27 -13.66 -4.26
C GLN A 115 -4.00 -13.39 -5.05
N GLY A 116 -3.20 -14.42 -5.26
CA GLY A 116 -2.05 -14.31 -6.13
C GLY A 116 -1.57 -15.63 -6.66
N ARG A 117 -0.58 -15.52 -7.54
CA ARG A 117 0.14 -16.66 -8.08
C ARG A 117 1.59 -16.29 -8.39
N ILE A 118 2.45 -17.28 -8.36
CA ILE A 118 3.79 -17.22 -8.91
C ILE A 118 3.77 -17.92 -10.26
N THR A 119 4.19 -17.23 -11.31
CA THR A 119 4.32 -17.79 -12.64
C THR A 119 5.55 -18.68 -12.77
N ASP A 120 5.62 -19.50 -13.81
CA ASP A 120 6.75 -20.40 -14.05
C ASP A 120 8.08 -19.64 -14.25
N ASP A 121 8.04 -18.37 -14.68
CA ASP A 121 9.22 -17.52 -14.83
C ASP A 121 9.57 -16.71 -13.57
N GLY A 122 8.86 -16.95 -12.46
CA GLY A 122 9.11 -16.34 -11.15
C GLY A 122 8.52 -14.94 -10.97
N GLU A 123 7.62 -14.50 -11.85
CA GLU A 123 6.82 -13.29 -11.62
C GLU A 123 5.77 -13.56 -10.54
N VAL A 124 5.66 -12.63 -9.59
CA VAL A 124 4.60 -12.63 -8.58
C VAL A 124 3.47 -11.73 -9.07
N GLN A 125 2.26 -12.29 -9.12
CA GLN A 125 1.02 -11.57 -9.39
C GLN A 125 0.16 -11.63 -8.13
N PHE A 126 -0.28 -10.47 -7.61
CA PHE A 126 -1.13 -10.38 -6.43
C PHE A 126 -2.20 -9.30 -6.63
N TRP A 127 -3.47 -9.68 -6.51
CA TRP A 127 -4.61 -8.82 -6.85
C TRP A 127 -5.73 -8.88 -5.82
N GLY A 128 -6.49 -7.79 -5.74
CA GLY A 128 -7.73 -7.73 -4.97
C GLY A 128 -8.86 -8.48 -5.67
N THR A 129 -9.72 -9.14 -4.90
CA THR A 129 -10.92 -9.86 -5.39
C THR A 129 -12.23 -9.22 -4.95
N SER A 130 -12.19 -8.54 -3.81
CA SER A 130 -13.29 -7.73 -3.28
C SER A 130 -12.69 -6.63 -2.41
N TRP A 131 -13.43 -5.54 -2.21
CA TRP A 131 -12.98 -4.43 -1.38
C TRP A 131 -14.09 -3.88 -0.50
N ARG A 132 -13.69 -3.27 0.61
CA ARG A 132 -14.57 -2.50 1.50
C ARG A 132 -13.83 -1.28 2.05
N PRO A 133 -14.52 -0.15 2.27
CA PRO A 133 -13.97 0.91 3.10
C PRO A 133 -13.67 0.31 4.48
N GLU A 134 -12.48 0.59 5.00
CA GLU A 134 -12.09 0.16 6.34
C GLU A 134 -12.22 1.33 7.30
N ASN A 135 -11.59 2.46 7.00
CA ASN A 135 -11.71 3.69 7.78
C ASN A 135 -11.85 4.93 6.89
N ALA A 136 -12.61 5.91 7.37
CA ALA A 136 -12.57 7.28 6.89
C ALA A 136 -12.17 8.18 8.06
N PHE A 137 -10.91 8.60 8.07
CA PHE A 137 -10.34 9.43 9.14
C PHE A 137 -10.79 10.89 8.99
N CYS A 138 -10.73 11.40 7.75
CA CYS A 138 -11.21 12.73 7.38
C CYS A 138 -11.88 12.70 6.00
N GLY A 139 -12.88 13.55 5.80
CA GLY A 139 -13.62 13.64 4.54
C GLY A 139 -14.67 12.54 4.38
N PRO A 140 -15.39 12.52 3.25
CA PRO A 140 -16.42 11.52 3.02
C PRO A 140 -15.82 10.11 2.86
N PRO A 141 -16.51 9.06 3.35
CA PRO A 141 -16.09 7.68 3.11
C PRO A 141 -16.16 7.34 1.63
N ILE A 142 -15.34 6.38 1.21
CA ILE A 142 -15.39 5.85 -0.15
C ILE A 142 -16.72 5.14 -0.39
N ARG A 143 -17.40 5.48 -1.49
CA ARG A 143 -18.67 4.86 -1.88
C ARG A 143 -18.45 3.73 -2.88
N ARG A 144 -19.46 2.86 -3.01
CA ARG A 144 -19.45 1.78 -4.01
C ARG A 144 -19.17 2.37 -5.40
N GLY A 145 -18.22 1.77 -6.12
CA GLY A 145 -17.81 2.20 -7.46
C GLY A 145 -16.75 3.30 -7.50
N GLU A 146 -16.30 3.82 -6.34
CA GLU A 146 -15.25 4.85 -6.29
C GLU A 146 -13.82 4.29 -6.09
N TYR A 147 -13.68 2.96 -6.00
CA TYR A 147 -12.40 2.28 -5.84
C TYR A 147 -12.32 1.09 -6.80
N ASN A 148 -11.15 0.93 -7.44
CA ASN A 148 -10.85 -0.22 -8.30
C ASN A 148 -9.89 -1.16 -7.58
N LEU A 149 -10.03 -2.46 -7.83
CA LEU A 149 -9.19 -3.47 -7.20
C LEU A 149 -7.76 -3.37 -7.75
N ASP A 150 -6.78 -3.24 -6.86
CA ASP A 150 -5.38 -3.20 -7.25
C ASP A 150 -4.90 -4.57 -7.74
N HIS A 151 -3.99 -4.56 -8.70
CA HIS A 151 -3.31 -5.75 -9.22
C HIS A 151 -1.84 -5.44 -9.42
N PHE A 152 -1.01 -5.99 -8.54
CA PHE A 152 0.44 -5.84 -8.59
C PHE A 152 1.08 -7.04 -9.27
N SER A 153 1.86 -6.80 -10.32
CA SER A 153 2.68 -7.83 -10.97
C SER A 153 4.14 -7.41 -11.05
N GLY A 154 5.07 -8.32 -10.80
CA GLY A 154 6.51 -8.04 -10.90
C GLY A 154 7.41 -9.08 -10.27
N ARG A 155 8.63 -8.69 -9.90
CA ARG A 155 9.65 -9.63 -9.38
C ARG A 155 10.12 -9.23 -7.99
N ILE A 156 10.43 -10.25 -7.20
CA ILE A 156 11.03 -10.10 -5.88
C ILE A 156 12.54 -10.29 -5.99
N ASP A 157 13.31 -9.32 -5.50
CA ASP A 157 14.73 -9.50 -5.22
C ASP A 157 14.89 -9.93 -3.75
N PRO A 158 15.22 -11.21 -3.49
CA PRO A 158 15.37 -11.72 -2.14
C PRO A 158 16.63 -11.21 -1.42
N LYS A 159 17.61 -10.62 -2.12
CA LYS A 159 18.82 -10.09 -1.48
C LYS A 159 18.56 -8.78 -0.76
N ILE A 160 17.67 -7.97 -1.31
CA ILE A 160 17.29 -6.66 -0.75
C ILE A 160 15.85 -6.63 -0.22
N GLN A 161 15.16 -7.77 -0.26
CA GLN A 161 13.79 -7.97 0.22
C GLN A 161 12.83 -6.94 -0.39
N GLU A 162 12.91 -6.79 -1.71
CA GLU A 162 12.17 -5.78 -2.48
C GLU A 162 11.31 -6.45 -3.56
N PHE A 163 10.04 -6.08 -3.60
CA PHE A 163 9.12 -6.45 -4.67
C PHE A 163 8.93 -5.23 -5.59
N GLN A 164 9.57 -5.28 -6.76
CA GLN A 164 9.43 -4.27 -7.79
C GLN A 164 8.28 -4.68 -8.70
N SER A 165 7.21 -3.90 -8.69
CA SER A 165 5.97 -4.25 -9.35
C SER A 165 5.34 -3.09 -10.11
N VAL A 166 4.32 -3.43 -10.88
CA VAL A 166 3.45 -2.50 -11.57
C VAL A 166 2.03 -2.74 -11.08
N ASN A 167 1.36 -1.67 -10.66
CA ASN A 167 -0.07 -1.71 -10.35
C ASN A 167 -0.89 -1.48 -11.62
N ASN A 168 -1.94 -2.29 -11.79
CA ASN A 168 -2.91 -2.21 -12.86
C ASN A 168 -4.33 -2.33 -12.29
N ASP A 169 -4.82 -1.24 -11.68
CA ASP A 169 -6.16 -1.19 -11.07
C ASP A 169 -7.29 -1.03 -12.11
N GLY A 170 -6.96 -0.74 -13.37
CA GLY A 170 -7.95 -0.44 -14.42
C GLY A 170 -8.59 0.96 -14.32
N GLY A 171 -8.10 1.80 -13.41
CA GLY A 171 -8.56 3.16 -13.17
C GLY A 171 -7.43 4.18 -13.11
N ARG A 172 -7.07 4.65 -11.91
CA ARG A 172 -6.08 5.74 -11.75
C ARG A 172 -4.64 5.22 -11.78
N SER A 173 -4.44 3.94 -11.45
CA SER A 173 -3.16 3.26 -11.31
C SER A 173 -3.02 2.20 -12.40
N VAL A 174 -2.92 2.66 -13.64
CA VAL A 174 -2.66 1.80 -14.82
C VAL A 174 -1.19 1.91 -15.21
N ASN A 175 -0.52 0.76 -15.31
CA ASN A 175 0.92 0.65 -15.51
C ASN A 175 1.73 1.48 -14.50
N ASP A 176 1.27 1.53 -13.24
CA ASP A 176 1.84 2.42 -12.24
C ASP A 176 2.96 1.74 -11.43
N PRO A 177 4.24 2.16 -11.55
CA PRO A 177 5.34 1.47 -10.88
C PRO A 177 5.28 1.61 -9.36
N MET A 178 5.49 0.50 -8.66
CA MET A 178 5.43 0.40 -7.21
C MET A 178 6.61 -0.40 -6.66
N VAL A 179 7.23 0.12 -5.60
CA VAL A 179 8.30 -0.56 -4.89
C VAL A 179 7.82 -0.91 -3.49
N PHE A 180 7.75 -2.22 -3.23
CA PHE A 180 7.42 -2.75 -1.93
C PHE A 180 8.66 -3.28 -1.24
N ARG A 181 8.70 -3.15 0.09
CA ARG A 181 9.69 -3.81 0.94
C ARG A 181 9.01 -4.76 1.89
N ARG A 182 9.62 -5.93 2.11
CA ARG A 182 9.19 -6.83 3.16
C ARG A 182 9.50 -6.24 4.53
N VAL A 183 8.48 -5.99 5.34
CA VAL A 183 8.60 -5.35 6.67
C VAL A 183 8.38 -6.32 7.83
N ALA A 184 7.76 -7.47 7.56
CA ALA A 184 7.60 -8.55 8.52
C ALA A 184 7.47 -9.89 7.80
N CYS A 185 7.83 -10.97 8.49
CA CYS A 185 7.51 -12.32 8.06
C CYS A 185 6.04 -12.62 8.29
N ASP A 186 5.48 -13.56 7.53
CA ASP A 186 4.14 -14.05 7.79
C ASP A 186 4.12 -14.66 9.19
N GLN A 187 3.32 -14.06 10.06
CA GLN A 187 3.03 -14.63 11.37
C GLN A 187 1.67 -15.32 11.25
N PRO A 188 1.50 -16.49 11.90
CA PRO A 188 0.18 -17.06 12.05
C PRO A 188 -0.76 -15.98 12.59
N PRO A 189 -2.00 -15.88 12.10
CA PRO A 189 -2.95 -14.94 12.69
C PRO A 189 -2.98 -15.16 14.20
N PRO A 190 -2.95 -14.10 15.02
CA PRO A 190 -3.00 -14.26 16.46
C PRO A 190 -4.23 -15.10 16.82
N ALA A 191 -4.04 -16.08 17.70
CA ALA A 191 -5.14 -16.93 18.14
C ALA A 191 -6.30 -16.04 18.60
N PRO A 192 -7.57 -16.41 18.30
CA PRO A 192 -8.70 -15.59 18.70
C PRO A 192 -8.61 -15.36 20.21
N HIS A 193 -8.58 -14.09 20.61
CA HIS A 193 -8.76 -13.75 22.01
C HIS A 193 -10.16 -14.24 22.38
N VAL A 194 -10.24 -15.33 23.14
CA VAL A 194 -11.48 -15.71 23.81
C VAL A 194 -11.78 -14.57 24.75
N ASN A 195 -12.71 -13.69 24.38
CA ASN A 195 -13.27 -12.74 25.34
C ASN A 195 -14.00 -13.61 26.37
N PRO A 196 -13.49 -13.76 27.61
CA PRO A 196 -14.28 -14.42 28.63
C PRO A 196 -15.59 -13.65 28.74
N VAL A 197 -16.71 -14.35 28.61
CA VAL A 197 -18.01 -13.76 28.91
C VAL A 197 -17.89 -13.22 30.32
N ALA A 198 -18.04 -11.89 30.47
CA ALA A 198 -18.04 -11.28 31.79
C ALA A 198 -19.10 -12.02 32.63
N PRO A 199 -18.78 -12.44 33.87
CA PRO A 199 -19.78 -13.07 34.71
C PRO A 199 -20.99 -12.13 34.82
N PRO A 200 -22.22 -12.66 34.83
CA PRO A 200 -23.41 -11.83 34.98
C PRO A 200 -23.25 -10.97 36.24
N PHE A 201 -23.49 -9.66 36.09
CA PHE A 201 -23.38 -8.69 37.18
C PHE A 201 -24.48 -8.92 38.25
N GLU A 202 -25.53 -9.63 37.86
CA GLU A 202 -26.69 -9.91 38.70
C GLU A 202 -26.62 -11.35 39.23
N PRO A 203 -26.82 -11.54 40.55
CA PRO A 203 -27.02 -12.87 41.09
C PRO A 203 -28.30 -13.48 40.48
N PRO A 204 -28.35 -14.81 40.25
CA PRO A 204 -29.54 -15.47 39.75
C PRO A 204 -30.72 -15.17 40.67
N GLN A 205 -31.84 -14.71 40.10
CA GLN A 205 -33.05 -14.48 40.88
C GLN A 205 -33.54 -15.82 41.43
N VAL A 206 -33.33 -16.02 42.73
CA VAL A 206 -33.96 -17.10 43.47
C VAL A 206 -35.44 -16.76 43.54
N GLY A 207 -36.28 -17.52 42.82
CA GLY A 207 -37.74 -17.37 42.83
C GLY A 207 -38.26 -17.32 44.26
N GLY A 208 -38.68 -16.14 44.69
CA GLY A 208 -39.17 -15.90 46.04
C GLY A 208 -40.45 -16.69 46.31
N CYS A 209 -40.43 -17.41 47.44
CA CYS A 209 -41.58 -18.05 48.06
C CYS A 209 -42.75 -17.06 48.22
N GLY A 210 -43.80 -17.24 47.44
CA GLY A 210 -45.09 -16.62 47.69
C GLY A 210 -45.83 -17.35 48.80
N CYS A 211 -45.88 -16.75 49.99
CA CYS A 211 -46.76 -17.17 51.08
C CYS A 211 -48.22 -17.14 50.63
N ARG A 212 -48.90 -18.29 50.69
CA ARG A 212 -50.35 -18.41 50.57
C ARG A 212 -50.96 -18.02 51.92
N ALA A 213 -51.61 -16.86 51.98
CA ALA A 213 -52.49 -16.49 53.09
C ALA A 213 -53.87 -17.14 52.88
N HIS A 214 -54.51 -17.45 54.02
CA HIS A 214 -55.78 -18.13 54.23
C HIS A 214 -56.97 -17.63 53.39
#